data_AF-A0ABD5DU04-F1
#
_entry.id   AF-A0ABD5DU04-F1
#
_cell.length_a   1.000
_cell.length_b   1.000
_cell.length_c   1.000
_cell.angle_alpha   90.00
_cell.angle_beta   90.00
_cell.angle_gamma   90.00
#
_symmetry.space_group_name_H-M   'P 1'
#
loop_
_entity.id
_entity.type
_entity.pdbx_description
1 polymer ?
#
loop_
_entity_poly.entity_id
_entity_poly.type
_entity_poly.pdbx_seq_one_letter_code
_entity_poly.pdbx_strand_id
1 'polypeptide(L)' 'MKPIKEKVFLPSRLKLLNPLPMPKEGCIVAFHSRYRNKPPHVGLFRLGRILHLQESGVSWMPIQVVQAFGFNRVSFYD' A
#
# COMPACT_ATOMS: atom_id res chain seq x y z
N MET A 1 13.28 27.11 13.46
CA MET A 1 12.10 26.53 12.77
C MET A 1 10.84 27.11 13.41
N LYS A 2 9.90 27.65 12.63
CA LYS A 2 8.59 28.08 13.18
C LYS A 2 7.70 26.82 13.36
N PRO A 3 6.96 26.70 14.47
CA PRO A 3 6.05 25.57 14.66
C PRO A 3 4.97 25.60 13.58
N ILE A 4 4.81 24.49 12.86
CA ILE A 4 3.71 24.31 11.92
C ILE A 4 2.44 24.22 12.78
N LYS A 5 1.63 25.29 12.75
CA LYS A 5 0.32 25.32 13.42
C LYS A 5 -0.54 24.18 12.85
N GLU A 6 -1.11 23.40 13.75
CA GLU A 6 -2.11 22.33 13.54
C GLU A 6 -2.02 21.59 12.20
N LYS A 7 -1.35 20.42 12.21
CA LYS A 7 -1.54 19.44 11.15
C LYS A 7 -2.96 18.89 11.24
N VAL A 8 -3.91 19.50 10.52
CA VAL A 8 -5.25 18.95 10.35
C VAL A 8 -5.12 17.65 9.58
N PHE A 9 -5.32 16.52 10.25
CA PHE A 9 -5.35 15.21 9.60
C PHE A 9 -6.67 15.09 8.83
N LEU A 10 -6.63 15.37 7.53
CA LEU A 10 -7.78 15.13 6.67
C LEU A 10 -8.05 13.62 6.63
N PRO A 11 -9.28 13.17 6.91
CA PRO A 11 -9.61 11.75 6.84
C PRO A 11 -9.30 11.25 5.43
N SER A 12 -8.58 10.12 5.34
CA SER A 12 -8.13 9.59 4.05
C SER A 12 -9.32 9.34 3.12
N ARG A 13 -9.36 10.03 1.98
CA ARG A 13 -10.35 9.78 0.92
C ARG A 13 -10.10 8.47 0.15
N LEU A 14 -9.19 7.62 0.60
CA LEU A 14 -8.89 6.31 0.00
C LEU A 14 -10.15 5.45 -0.20
N LYS A 15 -11.16 5.55 0.67
CA LYS A 15 -12.46 4.85 0.50
C LYS A 15 -13.34 5.41 -0.62
N LEU A 16 -13.03 6.61 -1.14
CA LEU A 16 -13.71 7.24 -2.28
C LEU A 16 -13.00 6.98 -3.60
N LEU A 17 -11.78 6.42 -3.57
CA LEU A 17 -11.06 6.07 -4.78
C LEU A 17 -11.57 4.72 -5.29
N ASN A 18 -11.99 4.70 -6.55
CA ASN A 18 -12.30 3.46 -7.22
C ASN A 18 -10.98 2.70 -7.45
N PRO A 19 -10.93 1.39 -7.14
CA PRO A 19 -9.74 0.60 -7.40
C PRO A 19 -9.49 0.53 -8.92
N LEU A 20 -8.23 0.59 -9.31
CA LEU A 20 -7.80 0.34 -10.68
C LEU A 20 -7.97 -1.16 -11.00
N PRO A 21 -8.45 -1.51 -12.20
CA PRO A 21 -8.62 -2.91 -12.61
C PRO A 21 -7.27 -3.63 -12.78
N MET A 22 -6.20 -2.89 -13.05
CA MET A 22 -4.83 -3.38 -13.23
C MET A 22 -3.83 -2.40 -12.62
N PRO A 23 -2.65 -2.87 -12.18
CA PRO A 23 -1.60 -1.99 -11.68
C PRO A 23 -1.08 -1.07 -12.79
N LYS A 24 -0.76 0.16 -12.40
CA LYS A 24 -0.13 1.18 -13.24
C LYS A 24 1.12 1.68 -12.53
N GLU A 25 2.15 2.06 -13.27
CA GLU A 25 3.36 2.64 -12.69
C GLU A 25 3.03 3.81 -11.76
N GLY A 26 3.60 3.77 -10.55
CA GLY A 26 3.41 4.77 -9.51
C GLY A 26 2.16 4.57 -8.66
N CYS A 27 1.28 3.62 -8.98
CA CYS A 27 0.04 3.43 -8.24
C CYS A 27 0.29 2.86 -6.83
N ILE A 28 -0.61 3.18 -5.91
CA ILE A 28 -0.65 2.60 -4.57
C ILE A 28 -1.19 1.18 -4.66
N VAL A 29 -0.49 0.24 -4.03
CA VAL A 29 -0.93 -1.15 -3.88
C VAL A 29 -1.33 -1.37 -2.43
N ALA A 30 -2.60 -1.65 -2.18
CA ALA A 30 -3.13 -1.97 -0.87
C ALA A 30 -3.25 -3.49 -0.69
N PHE A 31 -2.65 -4.00 0.37
CA PHE A 31 -2.60 -5.40 0.72
C PHE A 31 -3.47 -5.67 1.94
N HIS A 32 -4.37 -6.64 1.81
CA HIS A 32 -5.25 -7.06 2.89
C HIS A 32 -5.10 -8.57 3.11
N SER A 33 -4.89 -8.93 4.37
CA SER A 33 -4.92 -10.32 4.81
C SER A 33 -6.37 -10.77 5.02
N ARG A 34 -6.63 -12.07 4.83
CA ARG A 34 -7.88 -12.70 5.30
C ARG A 34 -7.84 -12.99 6.79
N TYR A 35 -6.65 -13.12 7.36
CA TYR A 35 -6.43 -13.35 8.79
C TYR A 35 -6.55 -12.03 9.56
N ARG A 36 -7.44 -11.97 10.57
CA ARG A 36 -7.71 -10.76 11.36
C ARG A 36 -6.49 -10.19 12.09
N ASN A 37 -5.52 -11.05 12.42
CA ASN A 37 -4.35 -10.67 13.23
C ASN A 37 -3.21 -10.07 12.41
N LYS A 38 -3.31 -10.06 11.07
CA LYS A 38 -2.30 -9.47 10.20
C LYS A 38 -2.78 -8.11 9.72
N PRO A 39 -2.12 -7.01 10.12
CA PRO A 39 -2.56 -5.67 9.75
C PRO A 39 -2.47 -5.48 8.23
N PRO A 40 -3.35 -4.65 7.65
CA PRO A 40 -3.24 -4.26 6.24
C PRO A 40 -1.90 -3.56 5.98
N HIS A 41 -1.44 -3.64 4.75
CA HIS A 41 -0.16 -3.08 4.34
C HIS A 41 -0.28 -2.34 3.01
N VAL A 42 0.72 -1.53 2.67
CA VAL A 42 0.70 -0.70 1.47
C VAL A 42 2.07 -0.65 0.81
N GLY A 43 2.10 -0.47 -0.51
CA GLY A 43 3.31 -0.22 -1.27
C GLY A 43 3.05 0.60 -2.54
N LEU A 44 4.10 0.84 -3.31
CA LEU A 44 4.05 1.52 -4.60
C LEU A 44 4.40 0.53 -5.71
N PHE A 45 3.57 0.48 -6.76
CA PHE A 45 3.86 -0.33 -7.93
C PHE A 45 4.89 0.37 -8.81
N ARG A 46 6.01 -0.29 -9.05
CA ARG A 46 7.09 0.23 -9.88
C ARG A 46 7.84 -0.88 -10.60
N LEU A 47 7.96 -0.75 -11.91
CA LEU A 47 8.66 -1.67 -12.82
C LEU A 47 8.23 -3.13 -12.61
N GLY A 48 6.91 -3.36 -12.57
CA GLY A 48 6.35 -4.70 -12.39
C GLY A 48 6.48 -5.29 -10.96
N ARG A 49 6.95 -4.50 -10.00
CA ARG A 49 7.21 -4.92 -8.62
C ARG A 49 6.60 -3.93 -7.63
N ILE A 50 6.64 -4.27 -6.35
CA ILE A 50 6.15 -3.44 -5.26
C ILE A 50 7.33 -2.96 -4.43
N LEU A 51 7.44 -1.63 -4.31
CA LEU A 51 8.28 -0.97 -3.33
C LEU A 51 7.48 -0.75 -2.05
N HIS A 52 7.90 -1.30 -0.93
CA HIS A 52 7.21 -1.13 0.35
C HIS A 52 8.18 -1.15 1.54
N LEU A 53 7.70 -0.68 2.69
CA LEU A 53 8.46 -0.58 3.92
C LEU A 53 8.10 -1.73 4.85
N GLN A 54 9.07 -2.59 5.15
CA GLN A 54 8.97 -3.61 6.18
C GLN A 54 9.72 -3.15 7.43
N GLU A 55 9.62 -3.93 8.52
CA GLU A 55 10.38 -3.69 9.75
C GLU A 55 11.90 -3.66 9.49
N SER A 56 12.39 -4.46 8.53
CA SER A 56 13.79 -4.49 8.09
C SER A 56 14.19 -3.35 7.14
N GLY A 57 13.24 -2.50 6.75
CA GLY A 57 13.47 -1.36 5.85
C GLY A 57 12.79 -1.51 4.49
N VAL A 58 13.33 -0.80 3.49
CA VAL A 58 12.76 -0.75 2.14
C VAL A 58 12.97 -2.09 1.43
N SER A 59 11.89 -2.66 0.91
CA SER A 59 11.91 -3.86 0.08
C SER A 59 11.31 -3.60 -1.29
N TRP A 60 11.86 -4.25 -2.32
CA TRP A 60 11.38 -4.17 -3.69
C TRP A 60 11.17 -5.57 -4.26
N MET A 61 9.92 -6.02 -4.33
CA MET A 61 9.60 -7.42 -4.58
C MET A 61 8.39 -7.63 -5.51
N PRO A 62 8.32 -8.77 -6.21
CA PRO A 62 7.13 -9.13 -6.97
C PRO A 62 5.88 -9.26 -6.10
N ILE A 63 4.70 -8.99 -6.66
CA ILE A 63 3.41 -9.12 -5.98
C ILE A 63 3.15 -10.53 -5.45
N GLN A 64 3.64 -11.55 -6.16
CA GLN A 64 3.49 -12.94 -5.78
C GLN A 64 4.17 -13.25 -4.44
N VAL A 65 5.30 -12.58 -4.15
CA VAL A 65 6.00 -12.73 -2.86
C VAL A 65 5.18 -12.11 -1.72
N VAL A 66 4.60 -10.93 -1.97
CA VAL A 66 3.71 -10.28 -0.98
C VAL A 66 2.47 -11.13 -0.72
N GLN A 67 1.89 -11.74 -1.75
CA GLN A 67 0.78 -12.68 -1.62
C GLN A 67 1.17 -13.93 -0.82
N ALA A 68 2.37 -14.47 -1.03
CA ALA A 68 2.89 -15.60 -0.26
C ALA A 68 3.05 -15.31 1.24
N PHE A 69 3.23 -14.04 1.63
CA PHE A 69 3.20 -13.62 3.04
C PHE A 69 1.79 -13.57 3.65
N GLY A 70 0.75 -13.99 2.93
CA GLY A 70 -0.63 -14.07 3.42
C GLY A 70 -1.48 -12.83 3.13
N PHE A 71 -1.03 -11.96 2.22
CA PHE A 71 -1.81 -10.83 1.73
C PHE A 71 -2.62 -11.21 0.50
N ASN A 72 -3.75 -11.89 0.75
CA ASN A 72 -4.51 -12.60 -0.28
C ASN A 72 -5.49 -11.71 -1.05
N ARG A 73 -5.70 -10.46 -0.62
CA ARG A 73 -6.55 -9.47 -1.31
C ARG A 73 -5.69 -8.26 -1.65
N VAL A 74 -5.60 -7.94 -2.93
CA VAL A 74 -4.81 -6.82 -3.44
C VAL A 74 -5.73 -5.88 -4.22
N SER A 75 -5.58 -4.59 -3.96
CA SER A 75 -6.26 -3.51 -4.68
C SER A 75 -5.25 -2.46 -5.12
N PHE A 76 -5.51 -1.81 -6.24
CA PHE A 76 -4.65 -0.78 -6.82
C PHE A 76 -5.39 0.57 -6.81
N TYR A 77 -4.70 1.66 -6.54
CA TYR A 77 -5.27 3.01 -6.51
C TYR A 77 -4.28 4.00 -7.15
N ASP A 78 -4.77 4.97 -7.91
CA ASP A 78 -3.94 6.07 -8.43
C ASP A 78 -3.47 7.01 -7.29
#